data_AF-A0A7Z2ZTH0-F1
#
_entry.id   AF-A0A7Z2ZTH0-F1
#
_cell.length_a   1.000
_cell.length_b   1.000
_cell.length_c   1.000
_cell.angle_alpha   90.00
_cell.angle_beta   90.00
_cell.angle_gamma   90.00
#
_symmetry.space_group_name_H-M   'P 1'
#
loop_
_entity.id
_entity.type
_entity.pdbx_description
1 polymer ?
#
loop_
_entity_poly.entity_id
_entity_poly.type
_entity_poly.pdbx_seq_one_letter_code
_entity_poly.pdbx_strand_id
1 'polypeptide(L)'
;MKLSQEILEEIFEVTRQVDRGDITLTKGRDDLVRAYGLNSNSANMTIRSLRHMLNGERYRRALTLDATDYFLDRIREEYGSNGLQKALAGLSAHIFYRHSTGVAVPGLQTILAKHSK
;
A
#
# COMPACT_ATOMS: atom_id res chain seq x y z
N MET A 1 -8.41 12.07 6.00
CA MET A 1 -8.90 12.21 4.61
C MET A 1 -9.07 10.81 4.05
N LYS A 2 -10.28 10.43 3.69
CA LYS A 2 -10.56 9.15 3.01
C LYS A 2 -10.38 9.39 1.51
N LEU A 3 -9.52 8.62 0.85
CA LEU A 3 -9.39 8.67 -0.60
C LEU A 3 -10.60 7.98 -1.22
N SER A 4 -11.08 8.48 -2.37
CA SER A 4 -12.10 7.77 -3.13
C SER A 4 -11.53 6.44 -3.63
N GLN A 5 -12.41 5.47 -3.88
CA GLN A 5 -12.00 4.19 -4.43
C GLN A 5 -11.29 4.35 -5.79
N GLU A 6 -11.74 5.29 -6.61
CA GLU A 6 -11.10 5.65 -7.89
C GLU A 6 -9.62 6.06 -7.69
N ILE A 7 -9.34 6.93 -6.71
CA ILE A 7 -7.97 7.36 -6.41
C ILE A 7 -7.13 6.18 -5.89
N LEU A 8 -7.73 5.30 -5.07
CA LEU A 8 -7.04 4.10 -4.59
C LEU A 8 -6.71 3.16 -5.75
N GLU A 9 -7.63 2.94 -6.68
CA GLU A 9 -7.36 2.13 -7.87
C GLU A 9 -6.23 2.71 -8.72
N GLU A 10 -6.23 4.02 -8.96
CA GLU A 10 -5.14 4.64 -9.73
C GLU A 10 -3.80 4.49 -9.00
N ILE A 11 -3.77 4.71 -7.67
CA ILE A 11 -2.55 4.51 -6.88
C ILE A 11 -2.06 3.06 -7.01
N PHE A 12 -2.97 2.09 -7.01
CA PHE A 12 -2.62 0.68 -7.17
C PHE A 12 -1.97 0.42 -8.54
N GLU A 13 -2.61 0.86 -9.62
CA GLU A 13 -2.10 0.68 -10.98
C GLU A 13 -0.77 1.39 -11.23
N VAL A 14 -0.65 2.65 -10.81
CA VAL A 14 0.62 3.39 -10.86
C VAL A 14 1.71 2.68 -10.08
N THR A 15 1.40 2.15 -8.90
CA THR A 15 2.39 1.46 -8.07
C THR A 15 2.85 0.15 -8.74
N ARG A 16 1.96 -0.58 -9.42
CA ARG A 16 2.32 -1.77 -10.20
C ARG A 16 3.26 -1.44 -11.35
N GLN A 17 2.99 -0.37 -12.10
CA GLN A 17 3.86 0.09 -13.19
C GLN A 17 5.24 0.50 -12.66
N VAL A 18 5.29 1.18 -11.51
CA VAL A 18 6.56 1.52 -10.83
C VAL A 18 7.29 0.25 -10.37
N ASP A 19 6.58 -0.75 -9.86
CA ASP A 19 7.20 -1.98 -9.36
C ASP A 19 7.82 -2.83 -10.47
N ARG A 20 7.14 -2.90 -11.62
CA ARG A 20 7.62 -3.55 -12.85
C ARG A 20 8.77 -2.81 -13.53
N GLY A 21 8.96 -1.53 -13.20
CA GLY A 21 9.94 -0.66 -13.83
C GLY A 21 9.45 -0.01 -15.13
N ASP A 22 8.15 -0.12 -15.45
CA ASP A 22 7.54 0.49 -16.64
C ASP A 22 7.59 2.02 -16.57
N ILE A 23 7.46 2.57 -15.36
CA ILE A 23 7.60 4.00 -15.09
C ILE A 23 8.47 4.25 -13.86
N THR A 24 9.03 5.45 -13.76
CA THR A 24 9.75 5.87 -12.55
C THR A 24 8.78 6.27 -11.45
N LEU A 25 9.22 6.17 -10.19
CA LEU A 25 8.50 6.70 -9.03
C LEU A 25 8.14 8.19 -9.16
N THR A 26 9.05 8.98 -9.73
CA THR A 26 8.84 10.41 -9.99
C THR A 26 7.68 10.61 -10.97
N LYS A 27 7.67 9.86 -12.09
CA LYS A 27 6.60 9.91 -13.07
C LYS A 27 5.26 9.51 -12.46
N GLY A 28 5.20 8.38 -11.74
CA GLY A 28 3.98 7.92 -11.07
C GLY A 28 3.44 8.93 -10.06
N ARG A 29 4.31 9.55 -9.25
CA ARG A 29 3.93 10.66 -8.36
C ARG A 29 3.31 11.81 -9.14
N ASP A 30 3.97 12.27 -10.21
CA ASP A 30 3.53 13.44 -10.97
C ASP A 30 2.22 13.20 -11.71
N ASP A 31 1.96 11.97 -12.14
CA ASP A 31 0.68 11.56 -12.73
C ASP A 31 -0.45 11.65 -11.70
N LEU A 32 -0.26 11.10 -10.50
CA LEU A 32 -1.25 11.18 -9.42
C LEU A 32 -1.52 12.61 -8.97
N VAL A 33 -0.47 13.45 -8.86
CA VAL A 33 -0.61 14.87 -8.50
C VAL A 33 -1.40 15.62 -9.58
N ARG A 34 -1.08 15.40 -10.85
CA ARG A 34 -1.73 16.08 -11.98
C ARG A 34 -3.18 15.66 -12.15
N ALA A 35 -3.49 14.37 -12.02
CA ALA A 35 -4.82 13.85 -12.25
C ALA A 35 -5.78 14.09 -11.06
N TYR A 36 -5.29 13.99 -9.82
CA TYR A 36 -6.14 14.00 -8.63
C TYR A 36 -5.80 15.09 -7.60
N GLY A 37 -4.83 15.96 -7.89
CA GLY A 37 -4.45 17.04 -6.98
C GLY A 37 -3.82 16.55 -5.67
N LEU A 38 -3.30 15.32 -5.63
CA LEU A 38 -2.70 14.77 -4.42
C LEU A 38 -1.49 15.60 -3.99
N ASN A 39 -1.26 15.68 -2.67
CA ASN A 39 0.02 16.19 -2.18
C ASN A 39 1.15 15.28 -2.67
N SER A 40 2.17 15.87 -3.29
CA SER A 40 3.29 15.14 -3.90
C SER A 40 4.05 14.24 -2.93
N ASN A 41 4.22 14.67 -1.67
CA ASN A 41 4.85 13.85 -0.65
C ASN A 41 3.95 12.67 -0.27
N SER A 42 2.64 12.91 -0.09
CA SER A 42 1.68 11.83 0.19
C SER A 42 1.66 10.80 -0.94
N ALA A 43 1.58 11.23 -2.20
CA ALA A 43 1.59 10.33 -3.36
C ALA A 43 2.87 9.47 -3.41
N ASN A 44 4.04 10.10 -3.27
CA ASN A 44 5.32 9.42 -3.26
C ASN A 44 5.44 8.39 -2.12
N MET A 45 4.98 8.75 -0.93
CA MET A 45 5.01 7.87 0.24
C MET A 45 4.06 6.69 0.10
N THR A 46 2.85 6.92 -0.43
CA THR A 46 1.87 5.86 -0.67
C THR A 46 2.38 4.86 -1.69
N ILE A 47 2.91 5.32 -2.84
CA ILE A 47 3.51 4.43 -3.86
C ILE A 47 4.62 3.59 -3.25
N ARG A 48 5.55 4.20 -2.49
CA ARG A 48 6.64 3.47 -1.83
C ARG A 48 6.13 2.42 -0.85
N SER A 49 5.20 2.78 0.03
CA SER A 49 4.68 1.85 1.03
C SER A 49 3.91 0.69 0.40
N LEU A 50 3.08 0.96 -0.61
CA LEU A 50 2.37 -0.08 -1.34
C LEU A 50 3.33 -0.97 -2.14
N ARG A 51 4.37 -0.40 -2.76
CA ARG A 51 5.40 -1.18 -3.45
C ARG A 51 6.15 -2.13 -2.51
N HIS A 52 6.52 -1.67 -1.32
CA HIS A 52 7.11 -2.55 -0.30
C HIS A 52 6.12 -3.63 0.13
N MET A 53 4.84 -3.30 0.31
CA MET A 53 3.80 -4.28 0.60
C MET A 53 3.69 -5.35 -0.50
N LEU A 54 3.60 -4.97 -1.78
CA LEU A 54 3.61 -5.90 -2.92
C LEU A 54 4.82 -6.86 -2.89
N ASN A 55 5.94 -6.38 -2.36
CA ASN A 55 7.17 -7.15 -2.25
C ASN A 55 7.34 -7.90 -0.93
N GLY A 56 6.38 -7.84 -0.02
CA GLY A 56 6.47 -8.47 1.29
C GLY A 56 7.53 -7.83 2.20
N GLU A 57 7.92 -6.60 1.88
CA GLU A 57 8.95 -5.86 2.56
C GLU A 57 8.35 -4.95 3.63
N ARG A 58 9.10 -4.74 4.71
CA ARG A 58 8.76 -3.76 5.73
C ARG A 58 8.77 -2.35 5.13
N TYR A 59 7.64 -1.67 5.17
CA TYR A 59 7.55 -0.22 4.98
C TYR A 59 7.54 0.52 6.33
N ARG A 60 7.97 1.79 6.36
CA ARG A 60 8.04 2.58 7.59
C ARG A 60 6.88 3.56 7.76
N ARG A 61 6.17 3.86 6.68
CA ARG A 61 5.14 4.90 6.65
C ARG A 61 3.79 4.24 6.42
N ALA A 62 2.91 4.42 7.40
CA ALA A 62 1.61 3.75 7.40
C ALA A 62 0.77 4.21 6.21
N LEU A 63 0.13 3.24 5.56
CA LEU A 63 -1.05 3.45 4.74
C LEU A 63 -2.25 3.66 5.69
N THR A 64 -3.30 4.32 5.21
CA THR A 64 -4.55 4.39 5.98
C THR A 64 -5.18 2.99 6.08
N LEU A 65 -6.08 2.80 7.05
CA LEU A 65 -6.81 1.52 7.19
C LEU A 65 -7.59 1.20 5.91
N ASP A 66 -8.37 2.15 5.42
CA ASP A 66 -9.16 2.00 4.18
C ASP A 66 -8.29 1.66 2.96
N ALA A 67 -7.13 2.32 2.80
CA ALA A 67 -6.22 2.02 1.70
C ALA A 67 -5.57 0.64 1.85
N THR A 68 -5.15 0.29 3.07
CA THR A 68 -4.56 -1.03 3.36
C THR A 68 -5.53 -2.15 3.04
N ASP A 69 -6.78 -2.02 3.49
CA ASP A 69 -7.82 -3.02 3.26
C ASP A 69 -8.11 -3.18 1.76
N TYR A 70 -8.30 -2.05 1.07
CA TYR A 70 -8.53 -2.02 -0.38
C TYR A 70 -7.38 -2.66 -1.17
N PHE A 71 -6.14 -2.28 -0.87
CA PHE A 71 -4.99 -2.82 -1.60
C PHE A 71 -4.81 -4.31 -1.39
N LEU A 72 -5.09 -4.86 -0.20
CA LEU A 72 -5.03 -6.30 0.02
C LEU A 72 -6.08 -7.05 -0.81
N ASP A 73 -7.31 -6.54 -0.88
CA ASP A 73 -8.35 -7.11 -1.75
C ASP A 73 -7.91 -7.08 -3.24
N ARG A 74 -7.41 -5.94 -3.73
CA ARG A 74 -6.92 -5.81 -5.11
C ARG A 74 -5.70 -6.69 -5.40
N ILE A 75 -4.77 -6.83 -4.45
CA ILE A 75 -3.61 -7.72 -4.57
C ILE A 75 -4.05 -9.17 -4.70
N ARG A 76 -5.04 -9.60 -3.92
CA ARG A 76 -5.60 -10.96 -4.03
C ARG A 76 -6.23 -11.18 -5.40
N GLU A 77 -6.99 -10.22 -5.90
CA GLU A 77 -7.63 -10.30 -7.21
C GLU A 77 -6.62 -10.37 -8.36
N GLU A 78 -5.55 -9.56 -8.29
CA GLU A 78 -4.55 -9.45 -9.35
C GLU A 78 -3.48 -10.54 -9.31
N TYR A 79 -3.02 -10.94 -8.12
CA TYR A 79 -1.86 -11.81 -7.93
C TYR A 79 -2.20 -13.13 -7.22
N GLY A 80 -3.49 -13.37 -6.94
CA GLY A 80 -3.97 -14.57 -6.25
C GLY A 80 -3.47 -14.68 -4.81
N SER A 81 -3.66 -15.87 -4.24
CA SER A 81 -3.30 -16.17 -2.85
C SER A 81 -1.81 -15.99 -2.55
N ASN A 82 -0.92 -16.32 -3.50
CA ASN A 82 0.52 -16.16 -3.32
C ASN A 82 0.91 -14.68 -3.21
N GLY A 83 0.34 -13.82 -4.07
CA GLY A 83 0.55 -12.38 -3.98
C GLY A 83 0.00 -11.79 -2.69
N LEU A 84 -1.19 -12.23 -2.28
CA LEU A 84 -1.77 -11.81 -1.00
C LEU A 84 -0.89 -12.22 0.18
N GLN A 85 -0.40 -13.46 0.23
CA GLN A 85 0.47 -13.94 1.30
C GLN A 85 1.75 -13.10 1.39
N LYS A 86 2.34 -12.75 0.25
CA LYS A 86 3.50 -11.84 0.17
C LYS A 86 3.14 -10.46 0.76
N ALA A 87 2.00 -9.90 0.38
CA ALA A 87 1.54 -8.61 0.91
C ALA A 87 1.26 -8.61 2.42
N LEU A 88 0.66 -9.68 2.94
CA LEU A 88 0.41 -9.86 4.37
C LEU A 88 1.72 -9.96 5.16
N ALA A 89 2.77 -10.57 4.59
CA ALA A 89 4.11 -10.56 5.20
C ALA A 89 4.66 -9.13 5.33
N GLY A 90 4.50 -8.29 4.29
CA GLY A 90 4.87 -6.88 4.33
C GLY A 90 4.10 -6.08 5.38
N LEU A 91 2.78 -6.27 5.45
CA LEU A 91 1.92 -5.64 6.47
C LEU A 91 2.31 -6.09 7.89
N SER A 92 2.53 -7.38 8.10
CA SER A 92 2.98 -7.94 9.38
C SER A 92 4.33 -7.35 9.81
N ALA A 93 5.29 -7.24 8.89
CA ALA A 93 6.59 -6.62 9.15
C ALA A 93 6.46 -5.13 9.48
N HIS A 94 5.53 -4.40 8.86
CA HIS A 94 5.21 -3.02 9.23
C HIS A 94 4.63 -2.93 10.64
N ILE A 95 3.65 -3.77 10.99
CA ILE A 95 3.04 -3.80 12.33
C ILE A 95 4.10 -4.07 13.40
N PHE A 96 4.96 -5.07 13.18
CA PHE A 96 6.07 -5.38 14.08
C PHE A 96 6.99 -4.16 14.28
N TYR A 97 7.33 -3.46 13.19
CA TYR A 97 8.13 -2.24 13.28
C TYR A 97 7.43 -1.11 14.05
N ARG A 98 6.12 -0.94 13.89
CA ARG A 98 5.37 0.07 14.66
C ARG A 98 5.41 -0.25 16.15
N HIS A 99 5.22 -1.51 16.51
CA HIS A 99 5.31 -1.97 17.89
C HIS A 99 6.72 -1.78 18.48
N SER A 100 7.78 -2.07 17.72
CA SER A 100 9.15 -1.84 18.19
C SER A 100 9.48 -0.36 18.40
N THR A 101 8.75 0.54 17.75
CA THR A 101 8.81 2.00 17.99
C THR A 101 7.85 2.48 19.09
N GLY A 102 7.21 1.58 19.83
CA GLY A 102 6.27 1.92 20.90
C GLY A 102 4.89 2.38 20.43
N VAL A 103 4.53 2.15 19.16
CA VAL A 103 3.25 2.57 18.60
C VAL A 103 2.35 1.39 18.30
N ALA A 104 1.24 1.29 19.03
CA ALA A 104 0.19 0.31 18.77
C ALA A 104 -0.60 0.65 17.49
N VAL A 105 -0.97 -0.38 16.71
CA VAL A 105 -1.73 -0.22 15.46
C VAL A 105 -2.88 -1.23 15.36
N PRO A 106 -3.85 -1.21 16.30
CA PRO A 106 -4.90 -2.23 16.40
C PRO A 106 -5.74 -2.37 15.12
N GLY A 107 -6.02 -1.25 14.43
CA GLY A 107 -6.75 -1.30 13.15
C GLY A 107 -6.03 -2.10 12.06
N LEU A 108 -4.69 -2.01 11.99
CA LEU A 108 -3.91 -2.79 11.03
C LEU A 108 -3.86 -4.28 11.41
N GLN A 109 -3.89 -4.60 12.71
CA GLN A 109 -3.99 -5.98 13.18
C GLN A 109 -5.35 -6.61 12.81
N THR A 110 -6.44 -5.84 12.94
CA THR A 110 -7.77 -6.27 12.50
C THR A 110 -7.80 -6.54 10.99
N ILE A 111 -7.20 -5.67 10.18
CA ILE A 111 -7.10 -5.88 8.72
C ILE A 111 -6.25 -7.11 8.40
N LEU A 112 -5.08 -7.26 9.04
CA LEU A 112 -4.24 -8.45 8.87
C LEU A 112 -5.02 -9.73 9.17
N ALA A 113 -5.76 -9.77 10.27
CA ALA A 113 -6.59 -10.91 10.66
C ALA A 113 -7.77 -11.17 9.71
N LYS A 114 -8.36 -10.12 9.11
CA LYS A 114 -9.42 -10.24 8.10
C LYS A 114 -8.92 -10.97 6.85
N HIS A 115 -7.74 -10.60 6.36
CA HIS A 115 -7.18 -11.09 5.09
C HIS A 115 -6.35 -12.37 5.21
N SER A 116 -6.03 -12.82 6.44
CA SER A 116 -5.29 -14.06 6.67
C SER A 116 -6.17 -15.32 6.76
N LYS A 117 -7.49 -15.18 6.51
CA LYS A 117 -8.47 -16.26 6.52
C LYS A 117 -8.73 -16.76 5.10
#